data_AF-A0A1F6K9X2-F1
#
_entry.id   AF-A0A1F6K9X2-F1
#
_cell.length_a   1.000
_cell.length_b   1.000
_cell.length_c   1.000
_cell.angle_alpha   90.00
_cell.angle_beta   90.00
_cell.angle_gamma   90.00
#
_symmetry.space_group_name_H-M   'P 1'
#
loop_
_entity.id
_entity.type
_entity.pdbx_description
1 polymer ?
#
loop_
_entity_poly.entity_id
_entity_poly.type
_entity_poly.pdbx_seq_one_letter_code
_entity_poly.pdbx_strand_id
1 'polypeptide(L)'
;MRLNTSLFVGIIIIAAVLRFWDLGVVPVSPDWDEVALGYNAYSILQTGRDEYGEFLPIVLRSFDDYKPALYAYCIIPFIKLFGLSTFSIRLPSAITGVLMIIGIYYLIGEFFLFHKSKNENVYTRWVPLITSALLAISPWHLQFSRVAFESSVGTAFNIFGTLFFLKGLRKGWYFPLSAFFYGLSLYTYQSEKAFVPLLLIALLCLLYKHIFSLDKKYVIVSIFLGLIISLPIISFTLFNKQSLSRAVGVSIFSDKNSLLQRNVQDIIRDKEANNKLGLFLDNRRFIYAKTVVLSYINHFDINWLFIRGDYNLPRHHAPDIGLLYIIEFPFILIGIYQLIFNNNFFGIDKKIKYLIFSWYLLAPIPASVTIDAPHSVRTLNLVAIYPIFTAFGIITAYLFCKNLPSKKILKVTGAVCILVIFTLNFSYYINQYFVQQNYYHAKYWQYGYKELVDYVDTIKGNYNKIIVSNTETMDQSHMFFLFYLQYDPKKYLSEGGTYSRGFAENKNKFSNFEFRKFDIYKETEANTLFIGAPSDFPEALHRLHTIYYPDKEPAIYIAQH
;
A
#
# COMPACT_ATOMS: atom_id res chain seq x y z
N MET A 1 17.19 25.74 13.34
CA MET A 1 16.69 24.48 13.95
C MET A 1 17.88 23.69 14.48
N ARG A 2 18.19 23.79 15.78
CA ARG A 2 19.13 22.88 16.44
C ARG A 2 18.50 21.48 16.50
N LEU A 3 18.96 20.59 15.63
CA LEU A 3 18.49 19.21 15.55
C LEU A 3 18.77 18.50 16.88
N ASN A 4 17.78 17.81 17.46
CA ASN A 4 18.08 16.85 18.53
C ASN A 4 18.59 15.56 17.88
N THR A 5 19.80 15.61 17.35
CA THR A 5 20.34 14.56 16.47
C THR A 5 20.28 13.19 17.14
N SER A 6 20.60 13.09 18.43
CA SER A 6 20.55 11.82 19.16
C SER A 6 19.13 11.22 19.24
N LEU A 7 18.11 12.04 19.53
CA LEU A 7 16.73 11.54 19.59
C LEU A 7 16.22 11.12 18.21
N PHE A 8 16.55 11.91 17.19
CA PHE A 8 16.16 11.58 15.82
C PHE A 8 16.85 10.28 15.34
N VAL A 9 18.14 10.08 15.63
CA VAL A 9 18.84 8.83 15.35
C VAL A 9 18.19 7.65 16.09
N GLY A 10 17.79 7.83 17.35
CA GLY A 10 17.03 6.82 18.09
C GLY A 10 15.71 6.43 17.40
N ILE A 11 14.96 7.41 16.89
CA ILE A 11 13.73 7.17 16.11
C ILE A 11 14.03 6.35 14.84
N ILE A 12 15.11 6.67 14.12
CA ILE A 12 15.50 5.93 12.92
C ILE A 12 15.94 4.50 13.25
N ILE A 13 16.65 4.28 14.36
CA ILE A 13 17.03 2.93 14.82
C ILE A 13 15.77 2.11 15.13
N ILE A 14 14.82 2.66 15.90
CA ILE A 14 13.55 1.99 16.20
C ILE A 14 12.80 1.67 14.89
N ALA A 15 12.72 2.65 13.99
CA ALA A 15 12.06 2.48 12.70
C ALA A 15 12.67 1.37 11.85
N ALA A 16 14.00 1.27 11.84
CA ALA A 16 14.74 0.23 11.14
C ALA A 16 14.50 -1.14 11.77
N VAL A 17 14.64 -1.27 13.10
CA VAL A 17 14.37 -2.53 13.81
C VAL A 17 12.96 -3.03 13.50
N LEU A 18 11.94 -2.17 13.61
CA LEU A 18 10.56 -2.57 13.35
C LEU A 18 10.28 -2.99 11.90
N ARG A 19 11.09 -2.58 10.92
CA ARG A 19 10.89 -2.92 9.49
C ARG A 19 11.75 -4.09 9.03
N PHE A 20 12.97 -4.22 9.55
CA PHE A 20 13.91 -5.26 9.12
C PHE A 20 13.88 -6.49 10.01
N TRP A 21 13.41 -6.39 11.26
CA TRP A 21 13.25 -7.56 12.14
C TRP A 21 12.29 -8.57 11.52
N ASP A 22 12.75 -9.80 11.34
CA ASP A 22 11.97 -10.92 10.79
C ASP A 22 11.32 -10.63 9.43
N LEU A 23 11.98 -9.78 8.62
CA LEU A 23 11.52 -9.43 7.28
C LEU A 23 11.63 -10.67 6.37
N GLY A 24 10.53 -10.99 5.69
CA GLY A 24 10.42 -12.19 4.85
C GLY A 24 9.84 -13.42 5.57
N VAL A 25 9.67 -13.35 6.88
CA VAL A 25 8.99 -14.37 7.70
C VAL A 25 7.64 -13.86 8.21
N VAL A 26 7.56 -12.58 8.60
CA VAL A 26 6.30 -11.92 8.98
C VAL A 26 5.98 -10.80 7.99
N PRO A 27 4.82 -10.82 7.32
CA PRO A 27 3.75 -11.84 7.38
C PRO A 27 4.17 -13.22 6.84
N VAL A 28 3.46 -14.27 7.30
CA VAL A 28 3.79 -15.72 7.18
C VAL A 28 4.13 -16.23 5.77
N SER A 29 3.63 -15.58 4.74
CA SER A 29 3.87 -15.92 3.34
C SER A 29 3.80 -14.63 2.50
N PRO A 30 4.50 -14.55 1.36
CA PRO A 30 4.16 -13.57 0.33
C PRO A 30 2.81 -13.89 -0.31
N ASP A 31 2.10 -12.85 -0.76
CA ASP A 31 0.94 -13.04 -1.64
C ASP A 31 1.35 -13.17 -3.12
N TRP A 32 0.37 -13.49 -3.97
CA TRP A 32 0.56 -13.62 -5.42
C TRP A 32 1.15 -12.35 -6.08
N ASP A 33 0.88 -11.15 -5.56
CA ASP A 33 1.37 -9.89 -6.12
C ASP A 33 2.86 -9.72 -5.78
N GLU A 34 3.25 -10.06 -4.55
CA GLU A 34 4.66 -10.04 -4.12
C GLU A 34 5.51 -11.04 -4.92
N VAL A 35 5.06 -12.30 -5.05
CA VAL A 35 5.81 -13.31 -5.82
C VAL A 35 5.88 -12.95 -7.31
N ALA A 36 4.82 -12.33 -7.86
CA ALA A 36 4.82 -11.85 -9.23
C ALA A 36 5.83 -10.72 -9.46
N LEU A 37 5.88 -9.73 -8.57
CA LEU A 37 6.91 -8.68 -8.61
C LEU A 37 8.31 -9.28 -8.50
N GLY A 38 8.49 -10.26 -7.62
CA GLY A 38 9.76 -10.97 -7.41
C GLY A 38 10.25 -11.71 -8.65
N TYR A 39 9.41 -12.57 -9.22
CA TYR A 39 9.80 -13.37 -10.38
C TYR A 39 9.99 -12.50 -11.63
N ASN A 40 9.17 -11.46 -11.84
CA ASN A 40 9.39 -10.51 -12.94
C ASN A 40 10.70 -9.74 -12.77
N ALA A 41 11.05 -9.30 -11.55
CA ALA A 41 12.34 -8.68 -11.28
C ALA A 41 13.51 -9.65 -11.54
N TYR A 42 13.37 -10.92 -11.18
CA TYR A 42 14.34 -11.97 -11.48
C TYR A 42 14.48 -12.21 -12.98
N SER A 43 13.37 -12.30 -13.71
CA SER A 43 13.34 -12.45 -15.17
C SER A 43 14.05 -11.30 -15.87
N ILE A 44 13.74 -10.06 -15.48
CA ILE A 44 14.36 -8.86 -16.05
C ILE A 44 15.87 -8.85 -15.76
N LEU A 45 16.29 -9.21 -14.54
CA LEU A 45 17.70 -9.31 -14.19
C LEU A 45 18.46 -10.32 -15.08
N GLN A 46 17.86 -11.47 -15.39
CA GLN A 46 18.52 -12.54 -16.15
C GLN A 46 18.44 -12.37 -17.68
N THR A 47 17.39 -11.73 -18.17
CA THR A 47 17.05 -11.73 -19.61
C THR A 47 16.77 -10.35 -20.20
N GLY A 48 16.61 -9.33 -19.36
CA GLY A 48 16.07 -8.03 -19.75
C GLY A 48 14.57 -8.04 -20.06
N ARG A 49 13.88 -9.17 -19.84
CA ARG A 49 12.46 -9.36 -20.17
C ARG A 49 11.64 -9.81 -18.97
N ASP A 50 10.35 -9.45 -18.94
CA ASP A 50 9.40 -9.95 -17.95
C ASP A 50 8.91 -11.37 -18.27
N GLU A 51 7.98 -11.91 -17.47
CA GLU A 51 7.43 -13.26 -17.63
C GLU A 51 6.63 -13.48 -18.93
N TYR A 52 6.21 -12.40 -19.59
CA TYR A 52 5.53 -12.41 -20.89
C TYR A 52 6.50 -12.17 -22.05
N GLY A 53 7.79 -11.96 -21.76
CA GLY A 53 8.83 -11.70 -22.74
C GLY A 53 8.94 -10.24 -23.17
N GLU A 54 8.29 -9.29 -22.51
CA GLU A 54 8.39 -7.86 -22.84
C GLU A 54 9.73 -7.30 -22.39
N PHE A 55 10.42 -6.53 -23.25
CA PHE A 55 11.75 -6.00 -22.95
C PHE A 55 11.67 -4.71 -22.14
N LEU A 56 12.27 -4.71 -20.93
CA LEU A 56 12.31 -3.57 -20.00
C LEU A 56 10.95 -2.84 -19.89
N PRO A 57 9.87 -3.54 -19.46
CA PRO A 57 8.54 -2.97 -19.42
C PRO A 57 8.46 -1.82 -18.42
N ILE A 58 7.79 -0.72 -18.80
CA ILE A 58 7.44 0.38 -17.88
C ILE A 58 6.18 0.07 -17.05
N VAL A 59 5.38 -0.89 -17.51
CA VAL A 59 4.18 -1.42 -16.88
C VAL A 59 4.23 -2.92 -17.05
N LEU A 60 4.21 -3.64 -15.93
CA LEU A 60 4.16 -5.10 -15.90
C LEU A 60 2.73 -5.55 -16.13
N ARG A 61 2.58 -6.55 -16.98
CA ARG A 61 1.36 -7.35 -17.01
C ARG A 61 1.41 -8.33 -15.84
N SER A 62 0.30 -8.55 -15.16
CA SER A 62 0.19 -9.47 -14.01
C SER A 62 -1.28 -9.83 -13.84
N PHE A 63 -1.67 -11.09 -14.06
CA PHE A 63 -3.05 -11.55 -13.84
C PHE A 63 -4.09 -10.82 -14.72
N ASP A 64 -3.72 -10.50 -15.96
CA ASP A 64 -4.47 -9.60 -16.86
C ASP A 64 -4.72 -8.16 -16.31
N ASP A 65 -4.04 -7.79 -15.23
CA ASP A 65 -3.84 -6.42 -14.74
C ASP A 65 -2.54 -5.82 -15.31
N TYR A 66 -2.46 -4.49 -15.34
CA TYR A 66 -1.33 -3.72 -15.84
C TYR A 66 -0.84 -2.80 -14.72
N LYS A 67 0.22 -3.23 -14.02
CA LYS A 67 0.77 -2.57 -12.83
C LYS A 67 2.03 -1.78 -13.17
N PRO A 68 2.21 -0.57 -12.61
CA PRO A 68 3.45 0.18 -12.80
C PRO A 68 4.70 -0.63 -12.36
N ALA A 69 5.76 -0.62 -13.17
CA ALA A 69 6.87 -1.56 -13.01
C ALA A 69 7.97 -1.12 -12.02
N LEU A 70 7.93 0.11 -11.48
CA LEU A 70 9.09 0.68 -10.76
C LEU A 70 9.51 -0.17 -9.55
N TYR A 71 8.55 -0.75 -8.84
CA TYR A 71 8.86 -1.57 -7.68
C TYR A 71 9.69 -2.81 -8.05
N ALA A 72 9.36 -3.49 -9.16
CA ALA A 72 10.15 -4.62 -9.67
C ALA A 72 11.59 -4.22 -9.99
N TYR A 73 11.81 -3.04 -10.57
CA TYR A 73 13.17 -2.52 -10.78
C TYR A 73 13.91 -2.22 -9.46
N CYS A 74 13.20 -1.74 -8.44
CA CYS A 74 13.78 -1.55 -7.11
C CYS A 74 14.18 -2.87 -6.43
N ILE A 75 13.52 -3.99 -6.76
CA ILE A 75 13.84 -5.32 -6.24
C ILE A 75 15.17 -5.86 -6.83
N ILE A 76 15.44 -5.60 -8.12
CA ILE A 76 16.60 -6.15 -8.86
C ILE A 76 17.94 -6.12 -8.09
N PRO A 77 18.40 -4.98 -7.53
CA PRO A 77 19.67 -4.95 -6.81
C PRO A 77 19.69 -5.89 -5.59
N PHE A 78 18.56 -6.11 -4.93
CA PHE A 78 18.47 -6.97 -3.76
C PHE A 78 18.41 -8.45 -4.15
N ILE A 79 17.74 -8.81 -5.24
CA ILE A 79 17.82 -10.17 -5.80
C ILE A 79 19.26 -10.49 -6.19
N LYS A 80 19.98 -9.54 -6.82
CA LYS A 80 21.38 -9.75 -7.19
C LYS A 80 22.30 -10.01 -5.98
N LEU A 81 21.99 -9.42 -4.83
CA LEU A 81 22.80 -9.54 -3.61
C LEU A 81 22.39 -10.74 -2.72
N PHE A 82 21.10 -11.04 -2.62
CA PHE A 82 20.54 -11.98 -1.65
C PHE A 82 19.78 -13.16 -2.28
N GLY A 83 19.67 -13.23 -3.61
CA GLY A 83 18.88 -14.24 -4.32
C GLY A 83 17.39 -13.90 -4.38
N LEU A 84 16.62 -14.69 -5.15
CA LEU A 84 15.17 -14.56 -5.20
C LEU A 84 14.55 -15.14 -3.92
N SER A 85 14.04 -14.27 -3.06
CA SER A 85 13.44 -14.65 -1.79
C SER A 85 12.44 -13.60 -1.29
N THR A 86 11.56 -13.98 -0.36
CA THR A 86 10.60 -13.07 0.27
C THR A 86 11.28 -11.89 0.98
N PHE A 87 12.47 -12.13 1.54
CA PHE A 87 13.29 -11.07 2.13
C PHE A 87 13.72 -10.05 1.07
N SER A 88 14.31 -10.53 -0.04
CA SER A 88 14.83 -9.67 -1.11
C SER A 88 13.75 -8.79 -1.74
N ILE A 89 12.55 -9.33 -1.95
CA ILE A 89 11.45 -8.59 -2.58
C ILE A 89 10.81 -7.54 -1.65
N ARG A 90 10.87 -7.73 -0.32
CA ARG A 90 10.30 -6.80 0.67
C ARG A 90 11.27 -5.68 1.06
N LEU A 91 12.58 -5.85 0.81
CA LEU A 91 13.63 -4.88 1.15
C LEU A 91 13.38 -3.46 0.60
N PRO A 92 12.96 -3.26 -0.66
CA PRO A 92 12.66 -1.91 -1.17
C PRO A 92 11.62 -1.20 -0.31
N SER A 93 10.53 -1.88 0.06
CA SER A 93 9.46 -1.31 0.90
C SER A 93 9.99 -0.94 2.28
N ALA A 94 10.73 -1.85 2.93
CA ALA A 94 11.32 -1.62 4.25
C ALA A 94 12.27 -0.42 4.28
N ILE A 95 13.15 -0.31 3.27
CA ILE A 95 14.06 0.82 3.13
C ILE A 95 13.27 2.11 2.91
N THR A 96 12.30 2.11 1.99
CA THR A 96 11.48 3.30 1.72
C THR A 96 10.64 3.72 2.92
N GLY A 97 10.18 2.78 3.76
CA GLY A 97 9.49 3.10 5.01
C GLY A 97 10.39 3.85 6.00
N VAL A 98 11.65 3.45 6.14
CA VAL A 98 12.63 4.21 6.96
C VAL A 98 12.90 5.58 6.35
N LEU A 99 13.09 5.65 5.02
CA LEU A 99 13.29 6.91 4.31
C LEU A 99 12.08 7.85 4.45
N MET A 100 10.86 7.32 4.51
CA MET A 100 9.64 8.11 4.69
C MET A 100 9.63 8.84 6.05
N ILE A 101 10.17 8.21 7.10
CA ILE A 101 10.31 8.80 8.44
C ILE A 101 11.36 9.93 8.43
N ILE A 102 12.43 9.75 7.66
CA ILE A 102 13.42 10.81 7.44
C ILE A 102 12.80 11.97 6.65
N GLY A 103 12.07 11.65 5.57
CA GLY A 103 11.40 12.60 4.71
C GLY A 103 10.38 13.45 5.48
N ILE A 104 9.53 12.81 6.29
CA ILE A 104 8.50 13.54 7.05
C ILE A 104 9.14 14.48 8.07
N TYR A 105 10.19 14.05 8.77
CA TYR A 105 10.92 14.90 9.72
C TYR A 105 11.40 16.19 9.06
N TYR A 106 12.05 16.08 7.90
CA TYR A 106 12.51 17.26 7.17
C TYR A 106 11.37 18.08 6.55
N LEU A 107 10.28 17.43 6.11
CA LEU A 107 9.10 18.11 5.56
C LEU A 107 8.45 19.01 6.60
N ILE A 108 8.22 18.49 7.81
CA ILE A 108 7.67 19.29 8.91
C ILE A 108 8.66 20.38 9.33
N GLY A 109 9.97 20.11 9.29
CA GLY A 109 10.99 21.14 9.49
C GLY A 109 10.82 22.32 8.51
N GLU A 110 10.59 22.05 7.23
CA GLU A 110 10.35 23.09 6.23
C GLU A 110 9.00 23.81 6.40
N PHE A 111 7.97 23.17 6.96
CA PHE A 111 6.71 23.84 7.32
C PHE A 111 6.92 25.04 8.25
N PHE A 112 7.82 24.92 9.23
CA PHE A 112 8.17 26.02 10.14
C PHE A 112 9.13 27.04 9.54
N LEU A 113 9.90 26.67 8.51
CA LEU A 113 10.85 27.56 7.87
C LEU A 113 10.26 28.34 6.68
N PHE A 114 9.05 27.98 6.24
CA PHE A 114 8.36 28.60 5.11
C PHE A 114 8.16 30.11 5.30
N HIS A 115 7.89 30.54 6.53
CA HIS A 115 8.00 31.93 6.93
C HIS A 115 9.06 32.04 8.03
N LYS A 116 9.94 33.03 7.92
CA LYS A 116 11.06 33.25 8.85
C LYS A 116 10.52 33.74 10.20
N SER A 117 9.82 32.87 10.95
CA SER A 117 9.45 33.14 12.32
C SER A 117 10.75 33.32 13.10
N LYS A 118 11.04 34.55 13.51
CA LYS A 118 12.27 34.92 14.22
C LYS A 118 12.40 34.22 15.58
N ASN A 119 11.33 33.60 16.08
CA ASN A 119 11.34 32.85 17.32
C ASN A 119 11.41 31.35 17.03
N GLU A 120 12.59 30.76 17.26
CA GLU A 120 12.72 29.30 17.46
C GLU A 120 11.90 28.91 18.70
N ASN A 121 10.59 28.73 18.52
CA ASN A 121 9.72 28.23 19.57
C ASN A 121 10.02 26.76 19.80
N VAL A 122 9.83 26.31 21.05
CA VAL A 122 9.99 24.90 21.48
C VAL A 122 9.31 23.92 20.51
N TYR A 123 8.17 24.29 19.93
CA TYR A 123 7.39 23.47 18.99
C TYR A 123 8.11 23.17 17.67
N THR A 124 8.93 24.10 17.16
CA THR A 124 9.68 23.93 15.90
C THR A 124 10.66 22.75 15.95
N ARG A 125 11.07 22.37 17.17
CA ARG A 125 11.93 21.20 17.43
C ARG A 125 11.12 19.93 17.66
N TRP A 126 10.01 20.02 18.40
CA TRP A 126 9.29 18.83 18.86
C TRP A 126 8.26 18.29 17.87
N VAL A 127 7.58 19.13 17.09
CA VAL A 127 6.58 18.64 16.11
C VAL A 127 7.24 17.68 15.11
N PRO A 128 8.37 18.01 14.45
CA PRO A 128 9.02 17.06 13.53
C PRO A 128 9.42 15.75 14.22
N LEU A 129 9.97 15.81 15.43
CA LEU A 129 10.40 14.63 16.19
C LEU A 129 9.21 13.74 16.55
N ILE A 130 8.14 14.30 17.11
CA ILE A 130 6.94 13.56 17.50
C ILE A 130 6.24 12.99 16.26
N THR A 131 6.07 13.76 15.19
CA THR A 131 5.50 13.26 13.93
C THR A 131 6.31 12.09 13.37
N SER A 132 7.65 12.19 13.35
CA SER A 132 8.51 11.09 12.89
C SER A 132 8.46 9.87 13.79
N ALA A 133 8.39 10.04 15.11
CA ALA A 133 8.26 8.96 16.08
C ALA A 133 6.92 8.22 15.93
N LEU A 134 5.82 8.96 15.79
CA LEU A 134 4.48 8.40 15.56
C LEU A 134 4.41 7.64 14.23
N LEU A 135 5.00 8.19 13.16
CA LEU A 135 5.06 7.50 11.87
C LEU A 135 5.94 6.24 11.92
N ALA A 136 7.00 6.24 12.74
CA ALA A 136 7.88 5.08 12.88
C ALA A 136 7.16 3.84 13.41
N ILE A 137 6.19 4.06 14.30
CA ILE A 137 5.43 3.02 15.01
C ILE A 137 3.97 2.88 14.53
N SER A 138 3.54 3.63 13.51
CA SER A 138 2.15 3.61 13.03
C SER A 138 1.76 2.22 12.49
N PRO A 139 0.61 1.65 12.91
CA PRO A 139 0.14 0.36 12.42
C PRO A 139 -0.04 0.36 10.89
N TRP A 140 -0.69 1.41 10.37
CA TRP A 140 -0.88 1.61 8.94
C TRP A 140 0.46 1.66 8.19
N HIS A 141 1.43 2.44 8.68
CA HIS A 141 2.71 2.56 7.99
C HIS A 141 3.52 1.25 8.06
N LEU A 142 3.57 0.58 9.21
CA LEU A 142 4.32 -0.66 9.38
C LEU A 142 3.76 -1.78 8.50
N GLN A 143 2.43 -1.90 8.37
CA GLN A 143 1.80 -2.87 7.48
C GLN A 143 2.34 -2.76 6.05
N PHE A 144 2.28 -1.56 5.46
CA PHE A 144 2.62 -1.35 4.05
C PHE A 144 4.11 -1.13 3.80
N SER A 145 4.92 -0.88 4.83
CA SER A 145 6.38 -0.76 4.69
C SER A 145 7.14 -2.07 4.95
N ARG A 146 6.46 -3.17 5.28
CA ARG A 146 7.09 -4.49 5.48
C ARG A 146 6.73 -5.52 4.42
N VAL A 147 5.77 -5.21 3.58
CA VAL A 147 5.28 -6.04 2.48
C VAL A 147 5.65 -5.32 1.17
N ALA A 148 5.81 -6.05 0.07
CA ALA A 148 6.15 -5.51 -1.24
C ALA A 148 5.02 -4.72 -1.92
N PHE A 149 4.42 -3.78 -1.20
CA PHE A 149 3.41 -2.85 -1.69
C PHE A 149 4.06 -1.61 -2.32
N GLU A 150 3.74 -1.38 -3.58
CA GLU A 150 4.30 -0.32 -4.40
C GLU A 150 3.85 1.07 -3.94
N SER A 151 2.62 1.18 -3.39
CA SER A 151 2.06 2.42 -2.85
C SER A 151 2.91 3.05 -1.73
N SER A 152 3.66 2.24 -0.98
CA SER A 152 4.52 2.72 0.10
C SER A 152 5.67 3.55 -0.47
N VAL A 153 6.25 3.10 -1.58
CA VAL A 153 7.28 3.83 -2.34
C VAL A 153 6.70 5.13 -2.91
N GLY A 154 5.49 5.08 -3.48
CA GLY A 154 4.78 6.27 -3.99
C GLY A 154 4.55 7.33 -2.92
N THR A 155 4.09 6.91 -1.74
CA THR A 155 3.88 7.81 -0.59
C THR A 155 5.18 8.47 -0.13
N ALA A 156 6.29 7.71 -0.06
CA ALA A 156 7.60 8.26 0.24
C ALA A 156 8.02 9.30 -0.80
N PHE A 157 7.84 9.02 -2.09
CA PHE A 157 8.14 9.96 -3.16
C PHE A 157 7.28 11.22 -3.11
N ASN A 158 6.01 11.14 -2.71
CA ASN A 158 5.18 12.33 -2.51
C ASN A 158 5.67 13.21 -1.35
N ILE A 159 6.13 12.59 -0.25
CA ILE A 159 6.76 13.30 0.87
C ILE A 159 8.04 14.00 0.42
N PHE A 160 8.95 13.29 -0.27
CA PHE A 160 10.19 13.87 -0.79
C PHE A 160 9.93 14.93 -1.86
N GLY A 161 8.99 14.69 -2.77
CA GLY A 161 8.55 15.64 -3.80
C GLY A 161 8.07 16.95 -3.17
N THR A 162 7.24 16.86 -2.13
CA THR A 162 6.73 18.04 -1.40
C THR A 162 7.85 18.73 -0.60
N LEU A 163 8.71 17.96 0.06
CA LEU A 163 9.87 18.47 0.80
C LEU A 163 10.79 19.29 -0.10
N PHE A 164 11.17 18.73 -1.25
CA PHE A 164 12.04 19.42 -2.20
C PHE A 164 11.34 20.56 -2.92
N PHE A 165 10.02 20.49 -3.12
CA PHE A 165 9.24 21.62 -3.62
C PHE A 165 9.35 22.82 -2.66
N LEU A 166 9.09 22.60 -1.37
CA LEU A 166 9.16 23.66 -0.36
C LEU A 166 10.59 24.19 -0.16
N LYS A 167 11.61 23.31 -0.17
CA LYS A 167 13.02 23.74 -0.19
C LYS A 167 13.35 24.55 -1.43
N GLY A 168 12.81 24.17 -2.58
CA GLY A 168 12.94 24.83 -3.87
C GLY A 168 12.58 26.30 -3.81
N LEU A 169 11.51 26.63 -3.10
CA LEU A 169 11.02 28.01 -2.95
C LEU A 169 12.06 28.96 -2.31
N ARG A 170 13.00 28.43 -1.53
CA ARG A 170 14.13 29.21 -0.99
C ARG A 170 15.42 29.02 -1.77
N LYS A 171 15.62 27.82 -2.33
CA LYS A 171 16.83 27.39 -3.02
C LYS A 171 16.43 26.66 -4.30
N GLY A 172 16.40 27.38 -5.43
CA GLY A 172 15.81 26.89 -6.68
C GLY A 172 16.32 25.54 -7.20
N TRP A 173 17.57 25.15 -6.89
CA TRP A 173 18.14 23.87 -7.32
C TRP A 173 17.45 22.62 -6.76
N TYR A 174 16.60 22.75 -5.74
CA TYR A 174 15.78 21.62 -5.25
C TYR A 174 14.55 21.35 -6.11
N PHE A 175 14.11 22.26 -7.00
CA PHE A 175 12.95 21.98 -7.85
C PHE A 175 13.14 20.79 -8.81
N PRO A 176 14.31 20.60 -9.45
CA PRO A 176 14.55 19.40 -10.24
C PRO A 176 14.41 18.11 -9.43
N LEU A 177 14.84 18.11 -8.16
CA LEU A 177 14.63 16.96 -7.26
C LEU A 177 13.15 16.74 -6.98
N SER A 178 12.37 17.80 -6.77
CA SER A 178 10.91 17.70 -6.62
C SER A 178 10.26 17.07 -7.85
N ALA A 179 10.61 17.54 -9.05
CA ALA A 179 10.12 17.00 -10.31
C ALA A 179 10.51 15.53 -10.52
N PHE A 180 11.74 15.15 -10.12
CA PHE A 180 12.21 13.77 -10.17
C PHE A 180 11.34 12.84 -9.30
N PHE A 181 11.11 13.20 -8.03
CA PHE A 181 10.31 12.37 -7.13
C PHE A 181 8.84 12.29 -7.54
N TYR A 182 8.21 13.41 -7.92
CA TYR A 182 6.82 13.38 -8.42
C TYR A 182 6.69 12.60 -9.73
N GLY A 183 7.66 12.74 -10.65
CA GLY A 183 7.69 11.98 -11.89
C GLY A 183 7.78 10.48 -11.65
N LEU A 184 8.66 10.05 -10.74
CA LEU A 184 8.81 8.64 -10.37
C LEU A 184 7.59 8.07 -9.62
N SER A 185 6.90 8.89 -8.82
CA SER A 185 5.70 8.47 -8.08
C SER A 185 4.63 7.89 -9.00
N LEU A 186 4.49 8.43 -10.23
CA LEU A 186 3.55 7.92 -11.25
C LEU A 186 3.82 6.47 -11.70
N TYR A 187 5.04 5.97 -11.48
CA TYR A 187 5.45 4.60 -11.82
C TYR A 187 5.35 3.63 -10.64
N THR A 188 4.83 4.06 -9.48
CA THR A 188 4.72 3.21 -8.29
C THR A 188 3.36 2.53 -8.22
N TYR A 189 2.27 3.29 -8.22
CA TYR A 189 0.94 2.74 -8.01
C TYR A 189 -0.15 3.53 -8.76
N GLN A 190 -1.30 2.90 -9.00
CA GLN A 190 -2.38 3.51 -9.77
C GLN A 190 -2.98 4.75 -9.10
N SER A 191 -3.14 4.74 -7.76
CA SER A 191 -3.64 5.92 -7.04
C SER A 191 -2.74 7.14 -7.22
N GLU A 192 -1.43 6.95 -7.42
CA GLU A 192 -0.50 8.06 -7.59
C GLU A 192 -0.71 8.82 -8.90
N LYS A 193 -1.18 8.13 -9.94
CA LYS A 193 -1.53 8.77 -11.22
C LYS A 193 -2.66 9.79 -11.07
N ALA A 194 -3.51 9.65 -10.06
CA ALA A 194 -4.56 10.61 -9.73
C ALA A 194 -4.16 11.57 -8.61
N PHE A 195 -3.52 11.08 -7.54
CA PHE A 195 -3.16 11.89 -6.39
C PHE A 195 -2.05 12.91 -6.68
N VAL A 196 -1.00 12.54 -7.42
CA VAL A 196 0.13 13.43 -7.71
C VAL A 196 -0.30 14.69 -8.48
N PRO A 197 -1.07 14.61 -9.58
CA PRO A 197 -1.58 15.81 -10.25
C PRO A 197 -2.43 16.69 -9.33
N LEU A 198 -3.30 16.12 -8.50
CA LEU A 198 -4.13 16.87 -7.57
C LEU A 198 -3.29 17.59 -6.50
N LEU A 199 -2.29 16.92 -5.94
CA LEU A 199 -1.36 17.51 -4.97
C LEU A 199 -0.51 18.62 -5.60
N LEU A 200 -0.02 18.42 -6.83
CA LEU A 200 0.71 19.45 -7.58
C LEU A 200 -0.17 20.67 -7.87
N ILE A 201 -1.42 20.47 -8.31
CA ILE A 201 -2.37 21.57 -8.50
C ILE A 201 -2.57 22.33 -7.18
N ALA A 202 -2.77 21.64 -6.06
CA ALA A 202 -2.89 22.28 -4.75
C ALA A 202 -1.63 23.10 -4.39
N LEU A 203 -0.43 22.54 -4.56
CA LEU A 203 0.83 23.24 -4.33
C LEU A 203 0.97 24.49 -5.20
N LEU A 204 0.73 24.36 -6.52
CA LEU A 204 0.83 25.46 -7.47
C LEU A 204 -0.18 26.57 -7.14
N CYS A 205 -1.45 26.22 -6.87
CA CYS A 205 -2.49 27.18 -6.52
C CYS A 205 -2.22 27.89 -5.19
N LEU A 206 -1.77 27.18 -4.15
CA LEU A 206 -1.50 27.77 -2.84
C LEU A 206 -0.23 28.65 -2.85
N LEU A 207 0.76 28.27 -3.66
CA LEU A 207 2.11 28.84 -3.62
C LEU A 207 2.47 29.67 -4.86
N TYR A 208 1.51 29.92 -5.78
CA TYR A 208 1.72 30.59 -7.07
C TYR A 208 2.58 31.86 -6.99
N LYS A 209 2.32 32.76 -6.04
CA LYS A 209 3.06 34.03 -5.89
C LYS A 209 4.57 33.81 -5.69
N HIS A 210 4.95 32.78 -4.94
CA HIS A 210 6.36 32.45 -4.69
C HIS A 210 7.02 31.83 -5.92
N ILE A 211 6.25 31.16 -6.78
CA ILE A 211 6.75 30.52 -7.99
C ILE A 211 7.17 31.56 -9.03
N PHE A 212 6.40 32.64 -9.17
CA PHE A 212 6.72 33.73 -10.10
C PHE A 212 7.98 34.51 -9.71
N SER A 213 8.42 34.44 -8.45
CA SER A 213 9.67 35.05 -7.98
C SER A 213 10.92 34.19 -8.16
N LEU A 214 10.79 32.99 -8.73
CA LEU A 214 11.90 32.05 -8.87
C LEU A 214 12.76 32.35 -10.10
N ASP A 215 14.01 31.90 -10.03
CA ASP A 215 14.88 31.82 -11.20
C ASP A 215 14.29 30.83 -12.21
N LYS A 216 13.94 31.36 -13.39
CA LYS A 216 13.31 30.63 -14.49
C LYS A 216 14.12 29.42 -14.93
N LYS A 217 15.46 29.45 -14.79
CA LYS A 217 16.33 28.32 -15.13
C LYS A 217 15.90 27.05 -14.41
N TYR A 218 15.74 27.10 -13.09
CA TYR A 218 15.38 25.91 -12.31
C TYR A 218 13.95 25.46 -12.59
N VAL A 219 13.03 26.40 -12.82
CA VAL A 219 11.65 26.06 -13.21
C VAL A 219 11.62 25.32 -14.55
N ILE A 220 12.32 25.84 -15.56
CA ILE A 220 12.41 25.21 -16.90
C ILE A 220 13.05 23.83 -16.80
N VAL A 221 14.18 23.69 -16.09
CA VAL A 221 14.85 22.39 -15.89
C VAL A 221 13.93 21.40 -15.19
N SER A 222 13.14 21.86 -14.20
CA SER A 222 12.21 20.99 -13.47
C SER A 222 11.03 20.55 -14.33
N ILE A 223 10.47 21.46 -15.15
CA ILE A 223 9.41 21.11 -16.11
C ILE A 223 9.95 20.09 -17.12
N PHE A 224 11.13 20.35 -17.69
CA PHE A 224 11.75 19.45 -18.66
C PHE A 224 12.04 18.08 -18.07
N LEU A 225 12.64 18.03 -16.88
CA LEU A 225 12.93 16.78 -16.18
C LEU A 225 11.64 16.03 -15.79
N GLY A 226 10.64 16.74 -15.26
CA GLY A 226 9.34 16.17 -14.93
C GLY A 226 8.64 15.60 -16.16
N LEU A 227 8.69 16.29 -17.30
CA LEU A 227 8.16 15.79 -18.57
C LEU A 227 8.91 14.56 -19.04
N ILE A 228 10.25 14.56 -19.08
CA ILE A 228 11.03 13.39 -19.50
C ILE A 228 10.69 12.16 -18.68
N ILE A 229 10.59 12.30 -17.35
CA ILE A 229 10.33 11.17 -16.47
C ILE A 229 8.87 10.72 -16.61
N SER A 230 7.91 11.64 -16.59
CA SER A 230 6.47 11.31 -16.60
C SER A 230 5.91 10.91 -17.96
N LEU A 231 6.51 11.37 -19.07
CA LEU A 231 5.95 11.21 -20.41
C LEU A 231 5.75 9.74 -20.82
N PRO A 232 6.69 8.79 -20.58
CA PRO A 232 6.47 7.40 -20.95
C PRO A 232 5.24 6.77 -20.26
N ILE A 233 5.07 6.94 -18.95
CA ILE A 233 3.91 6.38 -18.23
C ILE A 233 2.60 7.08 -18.57
N ILE A 234 2.63 8.41 -18.78
CA ILE A 234 1.46 9.17 -19.22
C ILE A 234 1.05 8.72 -20.63
N SER A 235 2.00 8.63 -21.55
CA SER A 235 1.77 8.16 -22.91
C SER A 235 1.19 6.74 -22.91
N PHE A 236 1.80 5.82 -22.15
CA PHE A 236 1.29 4.46 -22.01
C PHE A 236 -0.14 4.43 -21.47
N THR A 237 -0.43 5.21 -20.43
CA THR A 237 -1.76 5.26 -19.79
C THR A 237 -2.83 5.85 -20.73
N LEU A 238 -2.48 6.83 -21.57
CA LEU A 238 -3.43 7.48 -22.47
C LEU A 238 -3.66 6.72 -23.78
N PHE A 239 -2.62 6.08 -24.33
CA PHE A 239 -2.68 5.48 -25.67
C PHE A 239 -2.83 3.96 -25.66
N ASN A 240 -2.49 3.27 -24.56
CA ASN A 240 -2.70 1.83 -24.44
C ASN A 240 -4.05 1.51 -23.81
N LYS A 241 -5.00 1.03 -24.63
CA LYS A 241 -6.36 0.64 -24.18
C LYS A 241 -6.35 -0.39 -23.05
N GLN A 242 -5.34 -1.26 -22.99
CA GLN A 242 -5.22 -2.27 -21.95
C GLN A 242 -4.83 -1.69 -20.60
N SER A 243 -4.10 -0.57 -20.56
CA SER A 243 -3.71 0.08 -19.30
C SER A 243 -4.91 0.61 -18.48
N LEU A 244 -6.04 0.87 -19.15
CA LEU A 244 -7.29 1.32 -18.55
C LEU A 244 -8.20 0.16 -18.10
N SER A 245 -7.90 -1.08 -18.50
CA SER A 245 -8.74 -2.25 -18.19
C SER A 245 -8.95 -2.41 -16.68
N ARG A 246 -7.89 -2.17 -15.89
CA ARG A 246 -7.93 -2.22 -14.44
C ARG A 246 -8.79 -1.12 -13.85
N ALA A 247 -8.57 0.12 -14.28
CA ALA A 247 -9.34 1.27 -13.81
C ALA A 247 -10.84 1.08 -14.10
N VAL A 248 -11.19 0.52 -15.26
CA VAL A 248 -12.57 0.15 -15.60
C VAL A 248 -13.06 -1.02 -14.74
N GLY A 249 -12.23 -2.05 -14.51
CA GLY A 249 -12.60 -3.24 -13.72
C GLY A 249 -12.93 -2.95 -12.26
N VAL A 250 -12.18 -2.05 -11.60
CA VAL A 250 -12.45 -1.65 -10.21
C VAL A 250 -13.38 -0.45 -10.09
N SER A 251 -13.82 0.15 -11.19
CA SER A 251 -14.65 1.34 -11.12
C SER A 251 -16.04 1.01 -10.60
N ILE A 252 -16.58 1.87 -9.73
CA ILE A 252 -18.01 1.78 -9.34
C ILE A 252 -18.95 1.99 -10.55
N PHE A 253 -18.44 2.55 -11.65
CA PHE A 253 -19.19 2.80 -12.87
C PHE A 253 -19.17 1.60 -13.84
N SER A 254 -18.54 0.49 -13.47
CA SER A 254 -18.44 -0.71 -14.29
C SER A 254 -19.76 -1.46 -14.35
N ASP A 255 -20.22 -1.82 -15.55
CA ASP A 255 -21.46 -2.60 -15.77
C ASP A 255 -21.40 -4.02 -15.17
N LYS A 256 -20.21 -4.47 -14.75
CA LYS A 256 -20.01 -5.79 -14.13
C LYS A 256 -20.38 -5.84 -12.65
N ASN A 257 -20.64 -4.70 -12.01
CA ASN A 257 -20.97 -4.68 -10.58
C ASN A 257 -22.48 -4.86 -10.34
N SER A 258 -22.82 -5.45 -9.20
CA SER A 258 -24.21 -5.67 -8.78
C SER A 258 -24.88 -4.43 -8.18
N LEU A 259 -24.18 -3.27 -8.18
CA LEU A 259 -24.59 -2.07 -7.45
C LEU A 259 -25.99 -1.59 -7.86
N LEU A 260 -26.30 -1.62 -9.16
CA LEU A 260 -27.57 -1.12 -9.70
C LEU A 260 -28.68 -2.17 -9.77
N GLN A 261 -28.41 -3.45 -9.46
CA GLN A 261 -29.38 -4.53 -9.63
C GLN A 261 -30.68 -4.26 -8.87
N ARG A 262 -30.56 -3.79 -7.63
CA ARG A 262 -31.71 -3.42 -6.79
C ARG A 262 -32.41 -2.17 -7.33
N ASN A 263 -31.67 -1.14 -7.72
CA ASN A 263 -32.24 0.13 -8.18
C ASN A 263 -33.05 -0.01 -9.47
N VAL A 264 -32.69 -0.95 -10.35
CA VAL A 264 -33.52 -1.26 -11.54
C VAL A 264 -34.91 -1.72 -11.11
N GLN A 265 -35.02 -2.57 -10.09
CA GLN A 265 -36.30 -3.04 -9.55
C GLN A 265 -37.05 -1.91 -8.85
N ASP A 266 -36.35 -1.08 -8.07
CA ASP A 266 -36.95 0.07 -7.39
C ASP A 266 -37.52 1.09 -8.40
N ILE A 267 -36.82 1.37 -9.52
CA ILE A 267 -37.32 2.22 -10.62
C ILE A 267 -38.62 1.68 -11.22
N ILE A 268 -38.72 0.36 -11.43
CA ILE A 268 -39.93 -0.25 -12.01
C ILE A 268 -41.10 -0.04 -11.06
N ARG A 269 -40.91 -0.35 -9.77
CA ARG A 269 -41.93 -0.14 -8.73
C ARG A 269 -42.34 1.34 -8.62
N ASP A 270 -41.38 2.26 -8.70
CA ASP A 270 -41.67 3.69 -8.60
C ASP A 270 -42.40 4.24 -9.83
N LYS A 271 -42.17 3.68 -11.03
CA LYS A 271 -42.97 3.99 -12.21
C LYS A 271 -44.41 3.53 -12.03
N GLU A 272 -44.63 2.32 -11.54
CA GLU A 272 -45.96 1.76 -11.29
C GLU A 272 -46.72 2.58 -10.21
N ALA A 273 -46.01 3.02 -9.18
CA ALA A 273 -46.56 3.85 -8.10
C ALA A 273 -46.66 5.35 -8.44
N ASN A 274 -46.25 5.79 -9.64
CA ASN A 274 -46.14 7.20 -10.03
C ASN A 274 -45.31 8.06 -9.04
N ASN A 275 -44.31 7.45 -8.39
CA ASN A 275 -43.47 8.07 -7.38
C ASN A 275 -42.32 8.86 -8.04
N LYS A 276 -42.57 10.13 -8.38
CA LYS A 276 -41.56 11.00 -9.03
C LYS A 276 -40.29 11.21 -8.21
N LEU A 277 -40.41 11.24 -6.88
CA LEU A 277 -39.24 11.40 -6.00
C LEU A 277 -38.40 10.12 -5.99
N GLY A 278 -39.04 8.95 -5.91
CA GLY A 278 -38.36 7.66 -6.03
C GLY A 278 -37.61 7.52 -7.36
N LEU A 279 -38.25 7.88 -8.48
CA LEU A 279 -37.60 7.90 -9.80
C LEU A 279 -36.33 8.77 -9.86
N PHE A 280 -36.29 9.87 -9.11
CA PHE A 280 -35.10 10.71 -9.00
C PHE A 280 -34.02 10.05 -8.12
N LEU A 281 -34.41 9.55 -6.95
CA LEU A 281 -33.48 8.95 -5.98
C LEU A 281 -32.89 7.62 -6.46
N ASP A 282 -33.65 6.84 -7.21
CA ASP A 282 -33.21 5.56 -7.77
C ASP A 282 -32.56 5.71 -9.15
N ASN A 283 -32.44 6.94 -9.67
CA ASN A 283 -31.70 7.21 -10.90
C ASN A 283 -30.23 6.78 -10.76
N ARG A 284 -29.73 6.01 -11.72
CA ARG A 284 -28.32 5.54 -11.74
C ARG A 284 -27.29 6.63 -11.46
N ARG A 285 -27.49 7.86 -11.94
CA ARG A 285 -26.56 8.98 -11.73
C ARG A 285 -26.53 9.40 -10.26
N PHE A 286 -27.69 9.42 -9.61
CA PHE A 286 -27.80 9.72 -8.18
C PHE A 286 -27.18 8.61 -7.34
N ILE A 287 -27.43 7.34 -7.68
CA ILE A 287 -26.84 6.19 -6.98
C ILE A 287 -25.31 6.18 -7.08
N TYR A 288 -24.76 6.42 -8.27
CA TYR A 288 -23.31 6.56 -8.41
C TYR A 288 -22.75 7.73 -7.62
N ALA A 289 -23.36 8.93 -7.72
CA ALA A 289 -22.91 10.09 -6.95
C ALA A 289 -22.95 9.85 -5.44
N LYS A 290 -24.05 9.28 -4.95
CA LYS A 290 -24.21 8.85 -3.55
C LYS A 290 -23.13 7.84 -3.16
N THR A 291 -22.84 6.87 -4.01
CA THR A 291 -21.82 5.84 -3.75
C THR A 291 -20.42 6.44 -3.68
N VAL A 292 -20.04 7.37 -4.58
CA VAL A 292 -18.75 8.08 -4.50
C VAL A 292 -18.64 8.85 -3.18
N VAL A 293 -19.68 9.60 -2.82
CA VAL A 293 -19.68 10.41 -1.59
C VAL A 293 -19.59 9.53 -0.34
N LEU A 294 -20.36 8.43 -0.27
CA LEU A 294 -20.28 7.48 0.84
C LEU A 294 -18.91 6.80 0.90
N SER A 295 -18.40 6.35 -0.25
CA SER A 295 -17.06 5.75 -0.37
C SER A 295 -15.97 6.71 0.11
N TYR A 296 -16.08 8.00 -0.23
CA TYR A 296 -15.18 9.04 0.26
C TYR A 296 -15.28 9.22 1.79
N ILE A 297 -16.49 9.41 2.33
CA ILE A 297 -16.72 9.64 3.76
C ILE A 297 -16.29 8.44 4.61
N ASN A 298 -16.48 7.21 4.12
CA ASN A 298 -16.11 5.99 4.84
C ASN A 298 -14.60 5.89 5.14
N HIS A 299 -13.74 6.59 4.43
CA HIS A 299 -12.30 6.66 4.77
C HIS A 299 -12.02 7.43 6.06
N PHE A 300 -13.02 8.13 6.60
CA PHE A 300 -12.95 8.85 7.88
C PHE A 300 -13.78 8.17 8.98
N ASP A 301 -14.30 6.97 8.71
CA ASP A 301 -15.03 6.19 9.69
C ASP A 301 -14.13 5.80 10.89
N ILE A 302 -14.63 6.01 12.10
CA ILE A 302 -13.86 5.78 13.34
C ILE A 302 -13.59 4.29 13.52
N ASN A 303 -14.55 3.43 13.16
CA ASN A 303 -14.40 1.99 13.29
C ASN A 303 -13.32 1.47 12.33
N TRP A 304 -13.28 1.96 11.09
CA TRP A 304 -12.23 1.67 10.12
C TRP A 304 -10.86 2.19 10.56
N LEU A 305 -10.77 3.45 11.01
CA LEU A 305 -9.50 4.06 11.38
C LEU A 305 -8.89 3.50 12.67
N PHE A 306 -9.69 3.23 13.71
CA PHE A 306 -9.16 3.00 15.06
C PHE A 306 -9.50 1.64 15.67
N ILE A 307 -10.45 0.89 15.11
CA ILE A 307 -10.97 -0.33 15.75
C ILE A 307 -10.71 -1.59 14.90
N ARG A 308 -11.26 -1.66 13.69
CA ARG A 308 -11.27 -2.87 12.85
C ARG A 308 -10.27 -2.86 11.69
N GLY A 309 -9.79 -1.68 11.29
CA GLY A 309 -8.92 -1.57 10.13
C GLY A 309 -9.66 -1.88 8.82
N ASP A 310 -8.89 -2.31 7.82
CA ASP A 310 -9.38 -2.68 6.48
C ASP A 310 -10.00 -4.08 6.48
N TYR A 311 -11.06 -4.26 7.27
CA TYR A 311 -11.64 -5.56 7.63
C TYR A 311 -12.11 -6.44 6.46
N ASN A 312 -12.40 -5.84 5.30
CA ASN A 312 -12.74 -6.58 4.09
C ASN A 312 -11.51 -7.19 3.41
N LEU A 313 -10.31 -6.74 3.78
CA LEU A 313 -9.03 -7.09 3.17
C LEU A 313 -8.01 -7.43 4.27
N PRO A 314 -8.05 -8.65 4.85
CA PRO A 314 -7.24 -9.01 6.02
C PRO A 314 -5.71 -8.92 5.83
N ARG A 315 -5.22 -8.86 4.57
CA ARG A 315 -3.80 -8.59 4.27
C ARG A 315 -3.36 -7.15 4.56
N HIS A 316 -4.30 -6.23 4.76
CA HIS A 316 -4.06 -4.79 4.85
C HIS A 316 -4.00 -4.26 6.28
N HIS A 317 -4.17 -5.11 7.29
CA HIS A 317 -4.03 -4.73 8.70
C HIS A 317 -3.69 -5.95 9.56
N ALA A 318 -3.20 -5.71 10.77
CA ALA A 318 -3.07 -6.75 11.78
C ALA A 318 -4.46 -7.08 12.38
N PRO A 319 -4.69 -8.30 12.90
CA PRO A 319 -5.96 -8.68 13.50
C PRO A 319 -6.36 -7.74 14.66
N ASP A 320 -7.66 -7.46 14.76
CA ASP A 320 -8.29 -6.71 15.86
C ASP A 320 -7.66 -5.35 16.19
N ILE A 321 -7.12 -4.67 15.18
CA ILE A 321 -6.60 -3.31 15.33
C ILE A 321 -6.96 -2.42 14.14
N GLY A 322 -7.19 -1.14 14.43
CA GLY A 322 -7.33 -0.10 13.42
C GLY A 322 -6.03 0.23 12.70
N LEU A 323 -6.14 1.09 11.69
CA LEU A 323 -5.00 1.67 10.98
C LEU A 323 -4.18 2.62 11.87
N LEU A 324 -4.82 3.22 12.88
CA LEU A 324 -4.24 4.14 13.85
C LEU A 324 -4.50 3.64 15.27
N TYR A 325 -3.67 4.07 16.21
CA TYR A 325 -3.89 3.77 17.62
C TYR A 325 -5.10 4.56 18.14
N ILE A 326 -5.99 3.91 18.89
CA ILE A 326 -7.19 4.55 19.44
C ILE A 326 -6.85 5.74 20.34
N ILE A 327 -5.70 5.69 21.03
CA ILE A 327 -5.21 6.80 21.86
C ILE A 327 -4.86 8.05 21.05
N GLU A 328 -4.60 7.92 19.74
CA GLU A 328 -4.34 9.08 18.87
C GLU A 328 -5.61 9.88 18.59
N PHE A 329 -6.78 9.26 18.65
CA PHE A 329 -8.06 9.89 18.31
C PHE A 329 -8.29 11.26 19.00
N PRO A 330 -8.22 11.40 20.34
CA PRO A 330 -8.39 12.70 20.98
C PRO A 330 -7.33 13.72 20.56
N PHE A 331 -6.07 13.29 20.34
CA PHE A 331 -5.01 14.19 19.91
C PHE A 331 -5.19 14.65 18.45
N ILE A 332 -5.68 13.77 17.57
CA ILE A 332 -6.01 14.14 16.19
C ILE A 332 -7.07 15.25 16.18
N LEU A 333 -8.14 15.11 16.96
CA LEU A 333 -9.19 16.13 17.06
C LEU A 333 -8.65 17.47 17.57
N ILE A 334 -7.83 17.45 18.63
CA ILE A 334 -7.19 18.66 19.16
C ILE A 334 -6.25 19.29 18.11
N GLY A 335 -5.45 18.47 17.41
CA GLY A 335 -4.52 18.93 16.38
C GLY A 335 -5.23 19.59 15.21
N ILE A 336 -6.30 18.96 14.70
CA ILE A 336 -7.16 19.52 13.66
C ILE A 336 -7.75 20.85 14.14
N TYR A 337 -8.34 20.90 15.34
CA TYR A 337 -8.92 22.12 15.91
C TYR A 337 -7.89 23.26 15.96
N GLN A 338 -6.69 23.00 16.47
CA GLN A 338 -5.65 24.03 16.58
C GLN A 338 -5.15 24.51 15.21
N LEU A 339 -4.99 23.60 14.24
CA LEU A 339 -4.57 23.99 12.89
C LEU A 339 -5.62 24.83 12.17
N ILE A 340 -6.92 24.54 12.34
CA ILE A 340 -8.01 25.30 11.72
C ILE A 340 -8.20 26.66 12.39
N PHE A 341 -8.40 26.66 13.72
CA PHE A 341 -8.92 27.83 14.41
C PHE A 341 -7.83 28.73 15.00
N ASN A 342 -6.60 28.22 15.16
CA ASN A 342 -5.55 28.95 15.86
C ASN A 342 -4.37 29.31 14.94
N ASN A 343 -4.50 30.43 14.23
CA ASN A 343 -3.55 30.85 13.20
C ASN A 343 -2.14 31.16 13.71
N ASN A 344 -2.01 31.63 14.94
CA ASN A 344 -0.73 32.13 15.46
C ASN A 344 -0.06 31.18 16.47
N PHE A 345 -0.77 30.21 17.02
CA PHE A 345 -0.27 29.41 18.15
C PHE A 345 1.01 28.62 17.85
N PHE A 346 1.08 28.01 16.67
CA PHE A 346 2.25 27.24 16.24
C PHE A 346 3.19 28.00 15.30
N GLY A 347 2.85 29.23 14.89
CA GLY A 347 3.66 30.00 13.93
C GLY A 347 3.76 29.37 12.54
N ILE A 348 2.78 28.56 12.14
CA ILE A 348 2.72 27.93 10.81
C ILE A 348 1.93 28.81 9.86
N ASP A 349 2.49 29.02 8.68
CA ASP A 349 1.85 29.81 7.63
C ASP A 349 0.52 29.22 7.19
N LYS A 350 -0.46 30.08 6.92
CA LYS A 350 -1.81 29.71 6.49
C LYS A 350 -1.80 28.81 5.25
N LYS A 351 -0.89 29.05 4.30
CA LYS A 351 -0.75 28.26 3.07
C LYS A 351 -0.26 26.84 3.37
N ILE A 352 0.60 26.67 4.37
CA ILE A 352 1.05 25.35 4.80
C ILE A 352 -0.07 24.59 5.50
N LYS A 353 -0.88 25.27 6.33
CA LYS A 353 -2.10 24.67 6.90
C LYS A 353 -3.05 24.21 5.80
N TYR A 354 -3.28 25.04 4.79
CA TYR A 354 -4.09 24.68 3.63
C TYR A 354 -3.48 23.51 2.86
N LEU A 355 -2.16 23.43 2.71
CA LEU A 355 -1.51 22.28 2.08
C LEU A 355 -1.77 20.98 2.87
N ILE A 356 -1.65 21.00 4.20
CA ILE A 356 -1.94 19.83 5.06
C ILE A 356 -3.39 19.37 4.86
N PHE A 357 -4.35 20.29 4.88
CA PHE A 357 -5.77 19.95 4.68
C PHE A 357 -6.10 19.55 3.24
N SER A 358 -5.46 20.16 2.23
CA SER A 358 -5.59 19.73 0.84
C SER A 358 -5.07 18.31 0.69
N TRP A 359 -3.92 17.96 1.24
CA TRP A 359 -3.42 16.59 1.22
C TRP A 359 -4.42 15.62 1.87
N TYR A 360 -4.90 15.95 3.07
CA TYR A 360 -5.89 15.16 3.80
C TYR A 360 -7.17 14.90 3.00
N LEU A 361 -7.70 15.93 2.33
CA LEU A 361 -8.95 15.85 1.59
C LEU A 361 -8.79 15.27 0.19
N LEU A 362 -7.62 15.40 -0.44
CA LEU A 362 -7.36 14.87 -1.78
C LEU A 362 -6.99 13.38 -1.77
N ALA A 363 -6.38 12.88 -0.69
CA ALA A 363 -5.90 11.50 -0.62
C ALA A 363 -6.98 10.41 -0.81
N PRO A 364 -8.23 10.56 -0.33
CA PRO A 364 -9.28 9.56 -0.57
C PRO A 364 -9.91 9.62 -1.97
N ILE A 365 -9.69 10.68 -2.74
CA ILE A 365 -10.36 10.88 -4.04
C ILE A 365 -10.15 9.71 -5.01
N PRO A 366 -8.91 9.22 -5.24
CA PRO A 366 -8.69 8.10 -6.15
C PRO A 366 -9.40 6.81 -5.71
N ALA A 367 -9.47 6.55 -4.39
CA ALA A 367 -10.13 5.37 -3.85
C ALA A 367 -11.68 5.48 -3.87
N SER A 368 -12.23 6.68 -3.76
CA SER A 368 -13.69 6.90 -3.67
C SER A 368 -14.48 6.51 -4.93
N VAL A 369 -13.80 6.39 -6.07
CA VAL A 369 -14.42 6.00 -7.35
C VAL A 369 -14.26 4.50 -7.66
N THR A 370 -13.77 3.73 -6.70
CA THR A 370 -13.47 2.31 -6.86
C THR A 370 -14.32 1.41 -5.95
N ILE A 371 -14.56 0.17 -6.39
CA ILE A 371 -15.13 -0.89 -5.57
C ILE A 371 -14.19 -1.20 -4.38
N ASP A 372 -14.74 -1.65 -3.26
CA ASP A 372 -14.00 -1.94 -2.00
C ASP A 372 -13.55 -0.70 -1.19
N ALA A 373 -14.12 0.48 -1.44
CA ALA A 373 -13.93 1.61 -0.53
C ALA A 373 -14.67 1.38 0.82
N PRO A 374 -14.07 1.74 1.97
CA PRO A 374 -12.78 2.38 2.13
C PRO A 374 -11.60 1.41 1.97
N HIS A 375 -10.47 1.89 1.43
CA HIS A 375 -9.33 1.04 1.09
C HIS A 375 -7.99 1.65 1.53
N SER A 376 -7.24 0.91 2.34
CA SER A 376 -6.05 1.43 3.05
C SER A 376 -4.82 1.61 2.13
N VAL A 377 -4.55 0.67 1.22
CA VAL A 377 -3.47 0.82 0.21
C VAL A 377 -3.72 2.01 -0.72
N ARG A 378 -4.96 2.14 -1.24
CA ARG A 378 -5.31 3.18 -2.23
C ARG A 378 -5.29 4.59 -1.65
N THR A 379 -5.35 4.71 -0.32
CA THR A 379 -5.33 5.98 0.42
C THR A 379 -4.10 6.13 1.32
N LEU A 380 -3.04 5.34 1.09
CA LEU A 380 -1.85 5.31 1.93
C LEU A 380 -1.20 6.69 2.12
N ASN A 381 -1.38 7.62 1.18
CA ASN A 381 -0.97 9.02 1.32
C ASN A 381 -1.51 9.72 2.58
N LEU A 382 -2.59 9.24 3.20
CA LEU A 382 -3.09 9.74 4.49
C LEU A 382 -2.15 9.44 5.67
N VAL A 383 -1.32 8.40 5.58
CA VAL A 383 -0.40 7.98 6.65
C VAL A 383 0.62 9.07 6.99
N ALA A 384 0.90 9.96 6.03
CA ALA A 384 1.78 11.11 6.23
C ALA A 384 1.12 12.22 7.08
N ILE A 385 -0.21 12.28 7.11
CA ILE A 385 -0.97 13.43 7.68
C ILE A 385 -1.45 13.17 9.10
N TYR A 386 -1.95 11.97 9.42
CA TYR A 386 -2.43 11.67 10.78
C TYR A 386 -1.37 11.90 11.86
N PRO A 387 -0.10 11.46 11.71
CA PRO A 387 0.97 11.76 12.67
C PRO A 387 1.24 13.25 12.86
N ILE A 388 0.93 14.09 11.86
CA ILE A 388 1.04 15.56 11.97
C ILE A 388 -0.05 16.07 12.92
N PHE A 389 -1.30 15.70 12.68
CA PHE A 389 -2.42 16.08 13.55
C PHE A 389 -2.20 15.59 14.99
N THR A 390 -1.84 14.33 15.16
CA THR A 390 -1.53 13.75 16.48
C THR A 390 -0.41 14.54 17.18
N ALA A 391 0.68 14.91 16.48
CA ALA A 391 1.78 15.66 17.08
C ALA A 391 1.35 17.06 17.57
N PHE A 392 0.58 17.81 16.77
CA PHE A 392 0.02 19.10 17.21
C PHE A 392 -0.93 18.93 18.40
N GLY A 393 -1.74 17.87 18.40
CA GLY A 393 -2.60 17.51 19.51
C GLY A 393 -1.86 17.24 20.81
N ILE A 394 -0.83 16.38 20.76
CA ILE A 394 0.01 16.01 21.91
C ILE A 394 0.68 17.26 22.49
N ILE A 395 1.27 18.11 21.65
CA ILE A 395 1.93 19.34 22.12
C ILE A 395 0.92 20.30 22.74
N THR A 396 -0.25 20.46 22.13
CA THR A 396 -1.32 21.32 22.68
C THR A 396 -1.78 20.81 24.05
N ALA A 397 -2.04 19.51 24.17
CA ALA A 397 -2.45 18.89 25.42
C ALA A 397 -1.37 19.05 26.50
N TYR A 398 -0.09 18.86 26.14
CA TYR A 398 1.04 19.09 27.04
C TYR A 398 1.09 20.53 27.56
N LEU A 399 0.93 21.52 26.68
CA LEU A 399 0.94 22.93 27.06
C LEU A 399 -0.25 23.32 27.94
N PHE A 400 -1.42 22.80 27.62
CA PHE A 400 -2.61 22.97 28.43
C PHE A 400 -2.38 22.42 29.84
N CYS A 401 -1.91 21.17 29.94
CA CYS A 401 -1.58 20.52 31.23
C CYS A 401 -0.49 21.27 32.00
N LYS A 402 0.52 21.81 31.31
CA LYS A 402 1.59 22.61 31.93
C LYS A 402 1.00 23.84 32.64
N ASN A 403 0.01 24.49 32.03
CA ASN A 403 -0.59 25.74 32.53
C ASN A 403 -1.72 25.54 33.56
N LEU A 404 -2.19 24.31 33.80
CA LEU A 404 -3.19 24.04 34.83
C LEU A 404 -2.67 24.40 36.25
N PRO A 405 -3.50 24.93 37.15
CA PRO A 405 -3.10 25.23 38.54
C PRO A 405 -2.93 23.97 39.41
N SER A 406 -3.04 22.77 38.84
CA SER A 406 -2.97 21.49 39.56
C SER A 406 -1.59 21.20 40.15
N LYS A 407 -1.57 20.42 41.26
CA LYS A 407 -0.35 19.93 41.90
C LYS A 407 0.53 19.18 40.88
N LYS A 408 1.85 19.39 40.94
CA LYS A 408 2.85 18.74 40.06
C LYS A 408 2.63 17.23 39.94
N ILE A 409 2.22 16.57 41.02
CA ILE A 409 1.91 15.13 41.08
C ILE A 409 0.82 14.76 40.06
N LEU A 410 -0.31 15.47 40.01
CA LEU A 410 -1.43 15.13 39.10
C LEU A 410 -1.02 15.21 37.63
N LYS A 411 -0.19 16.20 37.27
CA LYS A 411 0.34 16.37 35.91
C LYS A 411 1.27 15.22 35.52
N VAL A 412 2.15 14.83 36.44
CA VAL A 412 3.07 13.69 36.23
C VAL A 412 2.27 12.39 36.12
N THR A 413 1.32 12.15 37.02
CA THR A 413 0.44 10.97 36.97
C THR A 413 -0.32 10.90 35.64
N GLY A 414 -0.95 11.99 35.19
CA GLY A 414 -1.66 12.02 33.91
C GLY A 414 -0.75 11.73 32.71
N ALA A 415 0.46 12.32 32.68
CA ALA A 415 1.44 12.06 31.62
C ALA A 415 1.91 10.60 31.62
N VAL A 416 2.15 10.03 32.81
CA VAL A 416 2.51 8.61 32.97
C VAL A 416 1.36 7.71 32.51
N CYS A 417 0.11 8.00 32.87
CA CYS A 417 -1.05 7.25 32.40
C CYS A 417 -1.16 7.25 30.87
N ILE A 418 -1.00 8.40 30.21
CA ILE A 418 -1.01 8.49 28.75
C ILE A 418 0.12 7.63 28.15
N LEU A 419 1.33 7.74 28.69
CA LEU A 419 2.47 6.95 28.22
C LEU A 419 2.23 5.45 28.40
N VAL A 420 1.65 5.02 29.53
CA VAL A 420 1.29 3.63 29.80
C VAL A 420 0.24 3.13 28.80
N ILE A 421 -0.84 3.87 28.58
CA ILE A 421 -1.88 3.49 27.61
C ILE A 421 -1.30 3.39 26.20
N PHE A 422 -0.45 4.36 25.82
CA PHE A 422 0.22 4.35 24.52
C PHE A 422 1.13 3.12 24.36
N THR A 423 1.90 2.80 25.40
CA THR A 423 2.80 1.63 25.43
C THR A 423 2.01 0.32 25.37
N LEU A 424 0.88 0.22 26.09
CA LEU A 424 -0.01 -0.94 26.02
C LEU A 424 -0.61 -1.12 24.63
N ASN A 425 -1.08 -0.04 23.98
CA ASN A 425 -1.67 -0.13 22.65
C ASN A 425 -0.63 -0.46 21.57
N PHE A 426 0.58 0.10 21.68
CA PHE A 426 1.73 -0.29 20.85
C PHE A 426 2.14 -1.75 21.07
N SER A 427 2.24 -2.21 22.33
CA SER A 427 2.61 -3.60 22.64
C SER A 427 1.57 -4.58 22.12
N TYR A 428 0.29 -4.23 22.22
CA TYR A 428 -0.81 -5.00 21.65
C TYR A 428 -0.67 -5.11 20.13
N TYR A 429 -0.42 -4.00 19.43
CA TYR A 429 -0.17 -4.03 17.98
C TYR A 429 1.01 -4.92 17.60
N ILE A 430 2.14 -4.81 18.30
CA ILE A 430 3.32 -5.62 18.02
C ILE A 430 2.99 -7.11 18.17
N ASN A 431 2.25 -7.50 19.21
CA ASN A 431 1.76 -8.87 19.34
C ASN A 431 0.82 -9.26 18.20
N GLN A 432 -0.14 -8.40 17.84
CA GLN A 432 -1.09 -8.69 16.77
C GLN A 432 -0.38 -8.89 15.41
N TYR A 433 0.58 -8.03 15.09
CA TYR A 433 1.29 -8.05 13.82
C TYR A 433 2.35 -9.17 13.75
N PHE A 434 3.21 -9.29 14.77
CA PHE A 434 4.34 -10.23 14.73
C PHE A 434 4.00 -11.65 15.20
N VAL A 435 2.92 -11.83 15.95
CA VAL A 435 2.55 -13.14 16.51
C VAL A 435 1.21 -13.61 15.96
N GLN A 436 0.15 -12.83 16.17
CA GLN A 436 -1.22 -13.29 15.93
C GLN A 436 -1.60 -13.32 14.45
N GLN A 437 -1.11 -12.38 13.62
CA GLN A 437 -1.47 -12.31 12.20
C GLN A 437 -1.12 -13.59 11.45
N ASN A 438 -0.01 -14.23 11.79
CA ASN A 438 0.37 -15.49 11.17
C ASN A 438 -0.63 -16.60 11.49
N TYR A 439 -1.26 -16.57 12.67
CA TYR A 439 -2.32 -17.53 13.03
C TYR A 439 -3.65 -17.20 12.34
N TYR A 440 -4.15 -15.97 12.50
CA TYR A 440 -5.49 -15.61 12.04
C TYR A 440 -5.59 -15.36 10.53
N HIS A 441 -4.53 -14.85 9.90
CA HIS A 441 -4.60 -14.38 8.51
C HIS A 441 -3.82 -15.27 7.51
N ALA A 442 -3.24 -16.41 7.92
CA ALA A 442 -2.43 -17.28 7.05
C ALA A 442 -3.13 -17.63 5.73
N LYS A 443 -4.42 -17.96 5.77
CA LYS A 443 -5.24 -18.27 4.59
C LYS A 443 -5.25 -17.14 3.56
N TYR A 444 -5.34 -15.88 4.00
CA TYR A 444 -5.36 -14.71 3.12
C TYR A 444 -3.98 -14.41 2.53
N TRP A 445 -2.91 -14.89 3.15
CA TRP A 445 -1.53 -14.81 2.66
C TRP A 445 -1.13 -16.01 1.78
N GLN A 446 -2.07 -16.88 1.42
CA GLN A 446 -1.82 -18.09 0.63
C GLN A 446 -0.70 -18.95 1.21
N TYR A 447 -0.73 -19.09 2.54
CA TYR A 447 0.25 -19.89 3.26
C TYR A 447 0.30 -21.35 2.75
N GLY A 448 1.48 -21.96 2.84
CA GLY A 448 1.71 -23.36 2.48
C GLY A 448 2.45 -23.54 1.14
N TYR A 449 2.47 -22.54 0.25
CA TYR A 449 3.16 -22.67 -1.04
C TYR A 449 4.65 -22.95 -0.94
N LYS A 450 5.35 -22.36 0.04
CA LYS A 450 6.78 -22.61 0.21
C LYS A 450 7.04 -24.07 0.55
N GLU A 451 6.38 -24.58 1.58
CA GLU A 451 6.48 -25.99 2.01
C GLU A 451 6.04 -26.95 0.89
N LEU A 452 4.99 -26.58 0.14
CA LEU A 452 4.52 -27.32 -1.02
C LEU A 452 5.60 -27.43 -2.09
N VAL A 453 6.17 -26.31 -2.51
CA VAL A 453 7.15 -26.31 -3.59
C VAL A 453 8.43 -27.01 -3.15
N ASP A 454 8.89 -26.79 -1.92
CA ASP A 454 10.05 -27.47 -1.34
C ASP A 454 9.85 -29.00 -1.34
N TYR A 455 8.67 -29.50 -0.92
CA TYR A 455 8.35 -30.92 -0.94
C TYR A 455 8.26 -31.46 -2.37
N VAL A 456 7.52 -30.78 -3.25
CA VAL A 456 7.31 -31.22 -4.64
C VAL A 456 8.63 -31.25 -5.41
N ASP A 457 9.56 -30.33 -5.14
CA ASP A 457 10.88 -30.32 -5.77
C ASP A 457 11.67 -31.62 -5.55
N THR A 458 11.48 -32.26 -4.39
CA THR A 458 12.14 -33.53 -4.05
C THR A 458 11.56 -34.75 -4.77
N ILE A 459 10.27 -34.71 -5.14
CA ILE A 459 9.55 -35.86 -5.72
C ILE A 459 9.17 -35.66 -7.19
N LYS A 460 9.28 -34.45 -7.75
CA LYS A 460 8.78 -34.12 -9.10
C LYS A 460 9.37 -34.98 -10.22
N GLY A 461 10.59 -35.50 -10.03
CA GLY A 461 11.26 -36.38 -10.99
C GLY A 461 10.61 -37.76 -11.13
N ASN A 462 9.76 -38.15 -10.17
CA ASN A 462 9.06 -39.42 -10.18
C ASN A 462 7.75 -39.37 -10.99
N TYR A 463 7.30 -38.21 -11.45
CA TYR A 463 5.99 -38.03 -12.08
C TYR A 463 6.10 -37.50 -13.50
N ASN A 464 5.32 -38.07 -14.41
CA ASN A 464 5.25 -37.60 -15.80
C ASN A 464 4.56 -36.23 -15.88
N LYS A 465 3.57 -36.02 -15.01
CA LYS A 465 2.72 -34.83 -14.98
C LYS A 465 2.40 -34.45 -13.55
N ILE A 466 2.42 -33.14 -13.27
CA ILE A 466 2.05 -32.56 -11.99
C ILE A 466 0.98 -31.50 -12.26
N ILE A 467 -0.22 -31.71 -11.75
CA ILE A 467 -1.32 -30.75 -11.91
C ILE A 467 -1.52 -30.03 -10.58
N VAL A 468 -1.36 -28.70 -10.62
CA VAL A 468 -1.54 -27.81 -9.49
C VAL A 468 -2.82 -27.02 -9.68
N SER A 469 -3.69 -27.05 -8.68
CA SER A 469 -4.93 -26.30 -8.65
C SER A 469 -4.67 -24.80 -8.81
N ASN A 470 -5.59 -24.14 -9.51
CA ASN A 470 -5.60 -22.69 -9.67
C ASN A 470 -7.03 -22.16 -9.37
N THR A 471 -7.58 -22.61 -8.26
CA THR A 471 -8.89 -22.17 -7.73
C THR A 471 -8.71 -21.01 -6.76
N GLU A 472 -9.79 -20.37 -6.31
CA GLU A 472 -9.74 -19.15 -5.46
C GLU A 472 -8.82 -19.26 -4.24
N THR A 473 -8.72 -20.44 -3.62
CA THR A 473 -7.85 -20.67 -2.45
C THR A 473 -6.37 -20.87 -2.80
N MET A 474 -6.09 -21.28 -4.04
CA MET A 474 -4.76 -21.52 -4.59
C MET A 474 -4.55 -20.69 -5.86
N ASP A 475 -5.08 -19.47 -5.89
CA ASP A 475 -5.06 -18.67 -7.11
C ASP A 475 -3.63 -18.23 -7.44
N GLN A 476 -3.36 -18.09 -8.74
CA GLN A 476 -2.05 -17.74 -9.28
C GLN A 476 -0.92 -18.70 -8.89
N SER A 477 -1.23 -19.99 -8.74
CA SER A 477 -0.31 -21.01 -8.24
C SER A 477 0.98 -21.12 -9.04
N HIS A 478 0.93 -20.90 -10.36
CA HIS A 478 2.12 -20.91 -11.22
C HIS A 478 3.21 -19.94 -10.77
N MET A 479 2.84 -18.74 -10.30
CA MET A 479 3.83 -17.74 -9.87
C MET A 479 4.56 -18.15 -8.61
N PHE A 480 3.88 -18.85 -7.68
CA PHE A 480 4.53 -19.39 -6.50
C PHE A 480 5.56 -20.46 -6.86
N PHE A 481 5.25 -21.34 -7.82
CA PHE A 481 6.21 -22.34 -8.28
C PHE A 481 7.39 -21.69 -9.02
N LEU A 482 7.15 -20.73 -9.91
CA LEU A 482 8.22 -20.00 -10.59
C LEU A 482 9.16 -19.29 -9.59
N PHE A 483 8.57 -18.66 -8.57
CA PHE A 483 9.28 -17.94 -7.53
C PHE A 483 10.11 -18.85 -6.63
N TYR A 484 9.50 -19.88 -6.03
CA TYR A 484 10.18 -20.74 -5.06
C TYR A 484 11.14 -21.74 -5.71
N LEU A 485 10.82 -22.28 -6.90
CA LEU A 485 11.77 -23.09 -7.68
C LEU A 485 12.91 -22.26 -8.28
N GLN A 486 12.80 -20.92 -8.25
CA GLN A 486 13.70 -20.00 -8.94
C GLN A 486 13.91 -20.43 -10.40
N TYR A 487 12.81 -20.74 -11.09
CA TYR A 487 12.85 -21.35 -12.41
C TYR A 487 13.56 -20.42 -13.41
N ASP A 488 14.42 -20.99 -14.27
CA ASP A 488 15.24 -20.18 -15.20
C ASP A 488 14.32 -19.40 -16.16
N PRO A 489 14.34 -18.05 -16.13
CA PRO A 489 13.47 -17.24 -16.96
C PRO A 489 13.73 -17.42 -18.45
N LYS A 490 14.97 -17.72 -18.87
CA LYS A 490 15.27 -18.01 -20.29
C LYS A 490 14.56 -19.27 -20.74
N LYS A 491 14.61 -20.31 -19.91
CA LYS A 491 13.93 -21.58 -20.15
C LYS A 491 12.41 -21.36 -20.16
N TYR A 492 11.87 -20.66 -19.18
CA TYR A 492 10.45 -20.35 -19.09
C TYR A 492 9.91 -19.64 -20.34
N LEU A 493 10.62 -18.60 -20.80
CA LEU A 493 10.26 -17.87 -22.02
C LEU A 493 10.37 -18.74 -23.27
N SER A 494 11.36 -19.64 -23.34
CA SER A 494 11.48 -20.60 -24.45
C SER A 494 10.35 -21.66 -24.49
N GLU A 495 9.75 -21.94 -23.33
CA GLU A 495 8.60 -22.85 -23.17
C GLU A 495 7.24 -22.15 -23.45
N GLY A 496 7.26 -20.85 -23.75
CA GLY A 496 6.09 -20.05 -24.13
C GLY A 496 5.73 -18.93 -23.16
N GLY A 497 6.40 -18.84 -22.00
CA GLY A 497 6.16 -17.83 -20.97
C GLY A 497 4.75 -17.90 -20.35
N THR A 498 4.34 -16.82 -19.70
CA THR A 498 3.02 -16.73 -19.06
C THR A 498 1.91 -16.57 -20.09
N TYR A 499 0.91 -17.45 -20.03
CA TYR A 499 -0.29 -17.38 -20.86
C TYR A 499 -1.44 -16.73 -20.08
N SER A 500 -1.82 -15.53 -20.48
CA SER A 500 -3.10 -14.96 -20.07
C SER A 500 -3.86 -14.41 -21.28
N ARG A 501 -5.08 -14.93 -21.51
CA ARG A 501 -6.04 -14.35 -22.45
C ARG A 501 -7.43 -14.42 -21.81
N GLY A 502 -7.97 -13.27 -21.43
CA GLY A 502 -9.37 -13.12 -21.00
C GLY A 502 -9.63 -13.57 -19.56
N PHE A 503 -8.70 -13.30 -18.65
CA PHE A 503 -8.70 -13.70 -17.24
C PHE A 503 -8.63 -15.22 -17.01
N ALA A 504 -8.36 -15.99 -18.07
CA ALA A 504 -8.20 -17.44 -18.01
C ALA A 504 -6.72 -17.82 -17.93
N GLU A 505 -6.13 -17.71 -16.74
CA GLU A 505 -4.75 -18.16 -16.44
C GLU A 505 -4.64 -19.66 -16.13
N ASN A 506 -5.74 -20.41 -16.33
CA ASN A 506 -5.83 -21.85 -16.11
C ASN A 506 -5.14 -22.69 -17.20
N LYS A 507 -4.17 -22.11 -17.90
CA LYS A 507 -3.43 -22.75 -19.00
C LYS A 507 -1.92 -22.58 -18.88
N ASN A 508 -1.47 -21.97 -17.78
CA ASN A 508 -0.04 -21.83 -17.51
C ASN A 508 0.57 -23.22 -17.32
N LYS A 509 1.72 -23.45 -17.94
CA LYS A 509 2.47 -24.70 -17.86
C LYS A 509 3.96 -24.41 -18.06
N PHE A 510 4.80 -25.22 -17.44
CA PHE A 510 6.25 -25.24 -17.68
C PHE A 510 6.81 -26.56 -17.16
N SER A 511 7.92 -27.04 -17.73
CA SER A 511 8.44 -28.38 -17.42
C SER A 511 7.31 -29.45 -17.51
N ASN A 512 7.05 -30.17 -16.42
CA ASN A 512 5.99 -31.16 -16.26
C ASN A 512 4.80 -30.65 -15.41
N PHE A 513 4.75 -29.33 -15.12
CA PHE A 513 3.68 -28.71 -14.34
C PHE A 513 2.57 -28.15 -15.23
N GLU A 514 1.32 -28.39 -14.84
CA GLU A 514 0.12 -27.75 -15.38
C GLU A 514 -0.63 -27.04 -14.26
N PHE A 515 -0.98 -25.76 -14.46
CA PHE A 515 -1.68 -24.93 -13.47
C PHE A 515 -3.11 -24.67 -13.92
N ARG A 516 -4.04 -25.46 -13.38
CA ARG A 516 -5.45 -25.43 -13.78
C ARG A 516 -6.34 -26.11 -12.74
N LYS A 517 -7.63 -25.78 -12.80
CA LYS A 517 -8.64 -26.61 -12.13
C LYS A 517 -8.65 -28.01 -12.76
N PHE A 518 -8.72 -29.05 -11.93
CA PHE A 518 -8.75 -30.44 -12.36
C PHE A 518 -9.97 -31.18 -11.79
N ASP A 519 -10.23 -32.35 -12.38
CA ASP A 519 -11.20 -33.34 -11.92
C ASP A 519 -10.48 -34.69 -11.97
N ILE A 520 -10.13 -35.23 -10.81
CA ILE A 520 -9.23 -36.38 -10.70
C ILE A 520 -9.74 -37.61 -11.46
N TYR A 521 -11.07 -37.76 -11.60
CA TYR A 521 -11.68 -38.90 -12.29
C TYR A 521 -11.62 -38.80 -13.81
N LYS A 522 -11.30 -37.62 -14.35
CA LYS A 522 -11.16 -37.41 -15.80
C LYS A 522 -9.72 -37.53 -16.29
N GLU A 523 -8.76 -37.64 -15.37
CA GLU A 523 -7.34 -37.67 -15.69
C GLU A 523 -6.89 -39.13 -15.82
N THR A 524 -6.58 -39.54 -17.05
CA THR A 524 -6.28 -40.93 -17.41
C THR A 524 -4.79 -41.25 -17.49
N GLU A 525 -3.94 -40.23 -17.33
CA GLU A 525 -2.50 -40.39 -17.43
C GLU A 525 -1.92 -41.01 -16.14
N ALA A 526 -1.33 -42.18 -16.29
CA ALA A 526 -0.66 -42.86 -15.19
C ALA A 526 0.50 -42.00 -14.64
N ASN A 527 0.71 -42.08 -13.33
CA ASN A 527 1.80 -41.40 -12.63
C ASN A 527 1.67 -39.86 -12.67
N THR A 528 0.45 -39.38 -12.41
CA THR A 528 0.11 -37.95 -12.27
C THR A 528 0.02 -37.58 -10.79
N LEU A 529 0.71 -36.50 -10.40
CA LEU A 529 0.61 -35.91 -9.07
C LEU A 529 -0.44 -34.78 -9.08
N PHE A 530 -1.35 -34.79 -8.10
CA PHE A 530 -2.38 -33.78 -7.93
C PHE A 530 -2.11 -32.95 -6.68
N ILE A 531 -2.17 -31.63 -6.83
CA ILE A 531 -1.94 -30.67 -5.75
C ILE A 531 -3.11 -29.68 -5.74
N GLY A 532 -3.80 -29.55 -4.62
CA GLY A 532 -4.97 -28.67 -4.53
C GLY A 532 -5.39 -28.38 -3.10
N ALA A 533 -6.37 -27.50 -2.94
CA ALA A 533 -6.99 -27.28 -1.64
C ALA A 533 -7.84 -28.49 -1.25
N PRO A 534 -8.18 -28.67 0.04
CA PRO A 534 -9.04 -29.78 0.46
C PRO A 534 -10.35 -29.91 -0.30
N SER A 535 -10.93 -28.79 -0.75
CA SER A 535 -12.17 -28.75 -1.55
C SER A 535 -12.01 -29.27 -2.99
N ASP A 536 -10.78 -29.40 -3.48
CA ASP A 536 -10.51 -29.90 -4.84
C ASP A 536 -10.50 -31.44 -4.90
N PHE A 537 -10.53 -32.12 -3.75
CA PHE A 537 -10.42 -33.57 -3.65
C PHE A 537 -11.70 -34.23 -3.09
N PRO A 538 -12.04 -35.45 -3.55
CA PRO A 538 -13.08 -36.25 -2.91
C PRO A 538 -12.63 -36.73 -1.52
N GLU A 539 -13.58 -36.95 -0.60
CA GLU A 539 -13.27 -37.29 0.81
C GLU A 539 -12.41 -38.55 0.97
N ALA A 540 -12.59 -39.55 0.10
CA ALA A 540 -12.00 -40.88 0.20
C ALA A 540 -10.71 -41.10 -0.63
N LEU A 541 -9.94 -40.04 -0.94
CA LEU A 541 -8.69 -40.17 -1.69
C LEU A 541 -7.48 -40.47 -0.79
N HIS A 542 -6.59 -41.35 -1.23
CA HIS A 542 -5.29 -41.55 -0.58
C HIS A 542 -4.42 -40.30 -0.72
N ARG A 543 -3.97 -39.75 0.42
CA ARG A 543 -3.16 -38.53 0.48
C ARG A 543 -1.71 -38.91 0.69
N LEU A 544 -0.84 -38.46 -0.20
CA LEU A 544 0.60 -38.64 -0.06
C LEU A 544 1.16 -37.71 1.01
N HIS A 545 0.68 -36.47 1.04
CA HIS A 545 1.13 -35.46 1.98
C HIS A 545 0.04 -34.40 2.22
N THR A 546 0.09 -33.74 3.38
CA THR A 546 -0.84 -32.68 3.75
C THR A 546 -0.06 -31.57 4.43
N ILE A 547 -0.25 -30.35 3.94
CA ILE A 547 0.27 -29.12 4.54
C ILE A 547 -0.85 -28.50 5.34
N TYR A 548 -0.54 -28.03 6.54
CA TYR A 548 -1.50 -27.51 7.49
C TYR A 548 -1.30 -26.02 7.71
N TYR A 549 -2.39 -25.29 7.90
CA TYR A 549 -2.33 -23.93 8.45
C TYR A 549 -1.83 -23.95 9.90
N PRO A 550 -1.43 -22.80 10.47
CA PRO A 550 -1.00 -22.72 11.87
C PRO A 550 -2.05 -23.15 12.91
N ASP A 551 -3.33 -23.11 12.57
CA ASP A 551 -4.44 -23.62 13.38
C ASP A 551 -4.66 -25.15 13.26
N LYS A 552 -3.81 -25.82 12.47
CA LYS A 552 -3.83 -27.26 12.15
C LYS A 552 -4.97 -27.68 11.23
N GLU A 553 -5.72 -26.75 10.64
CA GLU A 553 -6.63 -27.07 9.55
C GLU A 553 -5.83 -27.39 8.27
N PRO A 554 -6.26 -28.36 7.45
CA PRO A 554 -5.57 -28.67 6.21
C PRO A 554 -5.59 -27.49 5.23
N ALA A 555 -4.41 -27.09 4.75
CA ALA A 555 -4.24 -26.02 3.77
C ALA A 555 -4.18 -26.54 2.34
N ILE A 556 -3.32 -27.54 2.11
CA ILE A 556 -3.04 -28.09 0.78
C ILE A 556 -2.91 -29.61 0.88
N TYR A 557 -3.54 -30.33 -0.03
CA TYR A 557 -3.36 -31.77 -0.20
C TYR A 557 -2.50 -32.06 -1.42
N ILE A 558 -1.69 -33.11 -1.27
CA ILE A 558 -0.90 -33.71 -2.33
C ILE A 558 -1.32 -35.17 -2.43
N ALA A 559 -1.79 -35.58 -3.60
CA ALA A 559 -2.34 -36.90 -3.82
C ALA A 559 -1.93 -37.46 -5.18
N GLN A 560 -2.02 -38.79 -5.30
CA GLN A 560 -1.74 -39.53 -6.51
C GLN A 560 -2.95 -40.43 -6.80
N HIS A 561 -3.26 -40.59 -8.10
CA HIS A 561 -4.23 -41.57 -8.57
C HIS A 561 -3.60 -42.96 -8.70
#